data_AF-Q4RLH9-F1
#
_entry.id   AF-Q4RLH9-F1
#
_cell.length_a   1.000
_cell.length_b   1.000
_cell.length_c   1.000
_cell.angle_alpha   90.00
_cell.angle_beta   90.00
_cell.angle_gamma   90.00
#
_symmetry.space_group_name_H-M   'P 1'
#
loop_
_entity.id
_entity.type
_entity.pdbx_description
1 polymer ?
#
loop_
_entity_poly.entity_id
_entity_poly.type
_entity_poly.pdbx_seq_one_letter_code
_entity_poly.pdbx_strand_id
1 'polypeptide(L)'
;PLISAVRLQLSNTFYPSSGQWWFSVESVSLLYNASEEAVFNASEVYAPTSSSYHCSHVSSLQRHRALLLPGNAHARRWAVTFTNFQIQAFNISAGRFSPASDCATFLTPAILMGLVTSLILLLVLAYALHMVIHLKNIE
;
A
#
# COMPACT_ATOMS: atom_id res chain seq x y z
N PRO A 1 -7.66 -6.56 -28.77
CA PRO A 1 -8.76 -6.58 -27.78
C PRO A 1 -9.09 -5.16 -27.30
N LEU A 2 -10.29 -4.68 -27.62
CA LEU A 2 -10.77 -3.36 -27.21
C LEU A 2 -11.37 -3.47 -25.81
N ILE A 3 -10.85 -2.66 -24.89
CA ILE A 3 -11.45 -2.47 -23.56
C ILE A 3 -12.66 -1.56 -23.73
N SER A 4 -13.83 -2.01 -23.28
CA SER A 4 -15.07 -1.23 -23.32
C SER A 4 -15.31 -0.47 -22.02
N ALA A 5 -14.98 -1.07 -20.87
CA ALA A 5 -15.16 -0.44 -19.57
C ALA A 5 -14.19 -1.00 -18.53
N VAL A 6 -13.92 -0.19 -17.51
CA VAL A 6 -13.20 -0.58 -16.30
C VAL A 6 -14.14 -0.37 -15.11
N ARG A 7 -14.39 -1.43 -14.35
CA ARG A 7 -15.26 -1.41 -13.18
C ARG A 7 -14.43 -1.63 -11.93
N LEU A 8 -14.57 -0.74 -10.94
CA LEU A 8 -14.02 -0.92 -9.61
C LEU A 8 -15.17 -1.25 -8.66
N GLN A 9 -15.04 -2.34 -7.91
CA GLN A 9 -15.99 -2.72 -6.88
C GLN A 9 -15.41 -2.33 -5.53
N LEU A 10 -16.16 -1.57 -4.74
CA LEU A 10 -15.75 -1.09 -3.44
C LEU A 10 -16.71 -1.55 -2.35
N SER A 11 -16.20 -1.77 -1.15
CA SER A 11 -16.97 -2.07 0.04
C SER A 11 -16.71 -1.03 1.14
N ASN A 12 -17.61 -0.98 2.13
CA ASN A 12 -17.48 -0.12 3.30
C ASN A 12 -17.81 -0.94 4.56
N THR A 13 -16.83 -1.06 5.46
CA THR A 13 -16.92 -1.94 6.63
C THR A 13 -16.49 -1.17 7.88
N PHE A 14 -17.26 -1.30 8.96
CA PHE A 14 -16.89 -0.76 10.27
C PHE A 14 -15.97 -1.73 11.00
N TYR A 15 -14.80 -1.25 11.44
CA TYR A 15 -13.82 -2.06 12.17
C TYR A 15 -13.78 -1.65 13.64
N PRO A 16 -14.32 -2.46 14.58
CA PRO A 16 -14.40 -2.11 16.00
C PRO A 16 -13.05 -1.83 16.65
N SER A 17 -11.99 -2.55 16.24
CA SER A 17 -10.61 -2.34 16.73
C SER A 17 -10.07 -0.94 16.47
N SER A 18 -10.52 -0.31 15.38
CA SER A 18 -10.14 1.04 14.99
C SER A 18 -11.20 2.10 15.32
N GLY A 19 -12.41 1.67 15.72
CA GLY A 19 -13.54 2.56 16.01
C GLY A 19 -14.04 3.39 14.82
N GLN A 20 -13.73 2.99 13.58
CA GLN A 20 -14.07 3.78 12.39
C GLN A 20 -14.45 2.92 11.18
N TRP A 21 -15.07 3.57 10.19
CA TRP A 21 -15.45 2.99 8.90
C TRP A 21 -14.27 3.04 7.93
N TRP A 22 -14.03 1.92 7.25
CA TRP A 22 -13.00 1.78 6.23
C TRP A 22 -13.63 1.36 4.92
N PHE A 23 -13.15 1.94 3.83
CA PHE A 23 -13.48 1.45 2.50
C PHE A 23 -12.31 0.65 1.94
N SER A 24 -12.63 -0.37 1.13
CA SER A 24 -11.67 -1.15 0.38
C SER A 24 -12.12 -1.28 -1.07
N VAL A 25 -11.16 -1.35 -1.98
CA VAL A 25 -11.40 -1.86 -3.34
C VAL A 25 -11.31 -3.37 -3.25
N GLU A 26 -12.41 -4.05 -3.61
CA GLU A 26 -12.51 -5.51 -3.60
C GLU A 26 -11.97 -6.12 -4.89
N SER A 27 -12.36 -5.52 -6.03
CA SER A 27 -11.97 -6.00 -7.33
C SER A 27 -11.92 -4.90 -8.38
N VAL A 28 -11.07 -5.12 -9.39
CA VAL A 28 -10.98 -4.32 -10.61
C VAL A 28 -11.26 -5.23 -11.79
N SER A 29 -12.27 -4.89 -12.56
CA SER A 29 -12.71 -5.66 -13.72
C SER A 29 -12.48 -4.89 -15.01
N LEU A 30 -11.87 -5.55 -15.99
CA LEU A 30 -11.80 -5.06 -17.36
C LEU A 30 -12.87 -5.77 -18.19
N LEU A 31 -13.80 -5.03 -18.74
CA LEU A 31 -14.75 -5.53 -19.73
C LEU A 31 -14.13 -5.33 -21.12
N TYR A 32 -14.08 -6.41 -21.91
CA TYR A 32 -13.51 -6.39 -23.26
C TYR A 32 -14.27 -7.34 -24.18
N ASN A 33 -14.14 -7.14 -25.50
CA ASN A 33 -14.84 -7.95 -26.51
C ASN A 33 -16.36 -8.09 -26.26
N ALA A 34 -17.01 -7.03 -25.78
CA ALA A 34 -18.45 -6.91 -25.45
C ALA A 34 -18.98 -7.79 -24.30
N SER A 35 -18.50 -9.03 -24.12
CA SER A 35 -19.00 -9.96 -23.10
C SER A 35 -17.93 -10.60 -22.23
N GLU A 36 -16.65 -10.43 -22.55
CA GLU A 36 -15.57 -10.99 -21.72
C GLU A 36 -15.18 -10.06 -20.59
N GLU A 37 -14.80 -10.65 -19.46
CA GLU A 37 -14.38 -9.92 -18.27
C GLU A 37 -13.08 -10.51 -17.69
N ALA A 38 -12.07 -9.66 -17.51
CA ALA A 38 -10.88 -9.99 -16.74
C ALA A 38 -10.99 -9.36 -15.36
N VAL A 39 -11.07 -10.19 -14.31
CA VAL A 39 -11.27 -9.76 -12.93
C VAL A 39 -9.97 -9.87 -12.16
N PHE A 40 -9.58 -8.77 -11.51
CA PHE A 40 -8.46 -8.71 -10.59
C PHE A 40 -8.97 -8.47 -9.17
N ASN A 41 -8.60 -9.33 -8.23
CA ASN A 41 -8.86 -9.11 -6.80
C ASN A 41 -7.84 -8.10 -6.29
N ALA A 42 -8.30 -7.04 -5.64
CA ALA A 42 -7.42 -6.05 -5.07
C ALA A 42 -7.02 -6.46 -3.64
N SER A 43 -5.73 -6.35 -3.35
CA SER A 43 -5.16 -6.57 -2.02
C SER A 43 -4.52 -5.28 -1.53
N GLU A 44 -4.70 -4.94 -0.26
CA GLU A 44 -4.05 -3.77 0.37
C GLU A 44 -4.40 -2.41 -0.28
N VAL A 45 -5.57 -2.32 -0.91
CA VAL A 45 -6.15 -1.08 -1.44
C VAL A 45 -7.33 -0.67 -0.56
N TYR A 46 -7.04 -0.06 0.57
CA TYR A 46 -8.04 0.35 1.56
C TYR A 46 -7.61 1.62 2.31
N ALA A 47 -8.58 2.40 2.78
CA ALA A 47 -8.33 3.56 3.62
C ALA A 47 -9.55 3.84 4.54
N PRO A 48 -9.36 4.58 5.65
CA PRO A 48 -10.48 5.11 6.41
C PRO A 48 -11.40 5.92 5.49
N THR A 49 -12.71 5.82 5.67
CA THR A 49 -13.68 6.61 4.88
C THR A 49 -13.49 8.11 5.02
N SER A 50 -12.89 8.58 6.12
CA SER A 50 -12.55 9.98 6.36
C SER A 50 -11.38 10.49 5.51
N SER A 51 -10.58 9.61 4.92
CA SER A 51 -9.42 9.93 4.07
C SER A 51 -9.57 9.36 2.65
N SER A 52 -8.71 9.80 1.73
CA SER A 52 -8.58 9.17 0.42
C SER A 52 -7.42 8.17 0.44
N TYR A 53 -7.47 7.12 -0.38
CA TYR A 53 -6.34 6.23 -0.61
C TYR A 53 -5.46 6.80 -1.73
N HIS A 54 -4.15 6.83 -1.53
CA HIS A 54 -3.19 7.24 -2.56
C HIS A 54 -2.05 6.22 -2.68
N CYS A 55 -1.64 5.92 -3.91
CA CYS A 55 -0.51 5.05 -4.17
C CYS A 55 0.15 5.37 -5.51
N SER A 56 1.48 5.38 -5.55
CA SER A 56 2.22 5.61 -6.80
C SER A 56 1.91 4.54 -7.86
N HIS A 57 1.72 3.28 -7.43
CA HIS A 57 1.41 2.17 -8.33
C HIS A 57 0.39 1.21 -7.70
N VAL A 58 -0.73 0.99 -8.40
CA VAL A 58 -1.64 -0.12 -8.14
C VAL A 58 -1.62 -1.00 -9.39
N SER A 59 -1.02 -2.18 -9.29
CA SER A 59 -0.61 -2.96 -10.46
C SER A 59 -0.81 -4.45 -10.24
N SER A 60 -1.02 -5.18 -11.34
CA SER A 60 -0.98 -6.65 -11.36
C SER A 60 0.43 -7.21 -11.55
N LEU A 61 1.44 -6.35 -11.74
CA LEU A 61 2.83 -6.76 -11.96
C LEU A 61 3.61 -6.83 -10.64
N GLN A 62 4.40 -7.90 -10.48
CA GLN A 62 5.20 -8.16 -9.28
C GLN A 62 6.19 -7.04 -8.96
N ARG A 63 6.77 -6.40 -9.99
CA ARG A 63 7.70 -5.26 -9.81
C ARG A 63 7.08 -4.07 -9.07
N HIS A 64 5.74 -3.99 -9.03
CA HIS A 64 4.98 -2.94 -8.36
C HIS A 64 4.11 -3.54 -7.23
N ARG A 65 4.65 -4.52 -6.49
CA ARG A 65 4.00 -5.24 -5.37
C ARG A 65 2.78 -6.10 -5.73
N ALA A 66 2.34 -6.11 -6.99
CA ALA A 66 1.22 -6.93 -7.47
C ALA A 66 -0.07 -6.82 -6.61
N LEU A 67 -0.47 -5.60 -6.28
CA LEU A 67 -1.70 -5.33 -5.52
C LEU A 67 -3.00 -5.79 -6.22
N LEU A 68 -2.95 -6.08 -7.51
CA LEU A 68 -4.07 -6.60 -8.30
C LEU A 68 -3.80 -8.05 -8.72
N LEU A 69 -4.38 -9.01 -7.99
CA LEU A 69 -4.17 -10.43 -8.21
C LEU A 69 -5.18 -10.98 -9.23
N PRO A 70 -4.79 -11.86 -10.17
CA PRO A 70 -5.73 -12.43 -11.14
C PRO A 70 -6.83 -13.26 -10.45
N GLY A 71 -8.07 -12.79 -10.49
CA GLY A 71 -9.24 -13.46 -9.92
C GLY A 71 -9.87 -14.51 -10.84
N ASN A 72 -9.60 -14.45 -12.16
CA ASN A 72 -10.07 -15.42 -13.13
C ASN A 72 -9.01 -15.77 -14.20
N ALA A 73 -9.30 -16.77 -15.05
CA ALA A 73 -8.38 -17.21 -16.10
C ALA A 73 -8.10 -16.12 -17.15
N HIS A 74 -9.09 -15.26 -17.43
CA HIS A 74 -8.94 -14.14 -18.37
C HIS A 74 -7.91 -13.12 -17.85
N ALA A 75 -7.94 -12.78 -16.56
CA ALA A 75 -7.03 -11.83 -15.94
C ALA A 75 -5.54 -12.23 -16.04
N ARG A 76 -5.22 -13.52 -16.17
CA ARG A 76 -3.84 -13.98 -16.37
C ARG A 76 -3.24 -13.54 -17.71
N ARG A 77 -4.08 -13.18 -18.69
CA ARG A 77 -3.66 -12.69 -20.01
C ARG A 77 -3.55 -11.17 -20.09
N TRP A 78 -3.88 -10.47 -19.02
CA TRP A 78 -3.90 -9.03 -18.95
C TRP A 78 -2.97 -8.52 -17.86
N ALA A 79 -2.37 -7.36 -18.10
CA ALA A 79 -1.67 -6.61 -17.08
C ALA A 79 -2.32 -5.23 -16.92
N VAL A 80 -2.62 -4.85 -15.68
CA VAL A 80 -3.19 -3.55 -15.34
C VAL A 80 -2.21 -2.84 -14.44
N THR A 81 -1.95 -1.56 -14.72
CA THR A 81 -1.15 -0.71 -13.85
C THR A 81 -1.77 0.68 -13.85
N PHE A 82 -2.29 1.08 -12.70
CA PHE A 82 -2.60 2.46 -12.40
C PHE A 82 -1.35 3.13 -11.87
N THR A 83 -1.09 4.34 -12.34
CA THR A 83 0.00 5.19 -11.88
C THR A 83 -0.58 6.42 -11.19
N ASN A 84 0.02 6.85 -10.09
CA ASN A 84 -0.45 7.98 -9.29
C ASN A 84 -1.95 7.86 -8.93
N PHE A 85 -2.32 6.69 -8.40
CA PHE A 85 -3.70 6.31 -8.17
C PHE A 85 -4.22 6.94 -6.89
N GLN A 86 -5.31 7.72 -6.98
CA GLN A 86 -6.01 8.26 -5.83
C GLN A 86 -7.51 7.95 -5.93
N ILE A 87 -8.09 7.45 -4.84
CA ILE A 87 -9.51 7.11 -4.78
C ILE A 87 -10.08 7.36 -3.39
N GLN A 88 -11.35 7.75 -3.32
CA GLN A 88 -12.13 7.84 -2.10
C GLN A 88 -13.56 7.42 -2.40
N ALA A 89 -14.20 6.75 -1.46
CA ALA A 89 -15.59 6.32 -1.61
C ALA A 89 -16.39 6.57 -0.34
N PHE A 90 -17.71 6.58 -0.49
CA PHE A 90 -18.75 6.66 0.55
C PHE A 90 -18.84 7.96 1.36
N ASN A 91 -17.72 8.63 1.65
CA ASN A 91 -17.70 9.83 2.50
C ASN A 91 -16.88 10.95 1.85
N ILE A 92 -17.40 11.51 0.77
CA ILE A 92 -16.78 12.62 0.02
C ILE A 92 -17.51 13.91 0.36
N SER A 93 -16.76 14.96 0.70
CA SER A 93 -17.32 16.29 0.99
C SER A 93 -16.81 17.32 -0.01
N ALA A 94 -17.66 18.28 -0.36
CA ALA A 94 -17.33 19.41 -1.22
C ALA A 94 -16.69 19.05 -2.59
N GLY A 95 -16.98 17.86 -3.12
CA GLY A 95 -16.48 17.42 -4.44
C GLY A 95 -14.96 17.28 -4.54
N ARG A 96 -14.25 17.16 -3.42
CA ARG A 96 -12.78 17.04 -3.35
C ARG A 96 -12.38 15.86 -2.50
N PHE A 97 -11.17 15.34 -2.75
CA PHE A 97 -10.59 14.31 -1.89
C PHE A 97 -10.25 14.87 -0.50
N SER A 98 -10.52 14.07 0.52
CA SER A 98 -9.95 14.21 1.85
C SER A 98 -8.43 13.95 1.83
N PRO A 99 -7.68 14.28 2.90
CA PRO A 99 -6.26 13.98 3.00
C PRO A 99 -5.93 12.54 2.61
N ALA A 100 -4.81 12.35 1.92
CA ALA A 100 -4.40 11.05 1.42
C ALA A 100 -3.80 10.16 2.52
N SER A 101 -4.16 8.89 2.50
CA SER A 101 -3.51 7.78 3.19
C SER A 101 -2.68 7.02 2.16
N ASP A 102 -1.36 7.14 2.27
CA ASP A 102 -0.43 6.52 1.32
C ASP A 102 -0.27 5.01 1.56
N CYS A 103 -0.21 4.23 0.47
CA CYS A 103 -0.01 2.78 0.49
C CYS A 103 1.38 2.33 0.98
N ALA A 104 2.32 3.26 1.15
CA ALA A 104 3.64 2.98 1.68
C ALA A 104 3.82 3.78 2.98
N THR A 105 4.11 3.06 4.07
CA THR A 105 4.57 3.71 5.28
C THR A 105 5.99 4.22 5.09
N PHE A 106 6.30 5.41 5.60
CA PHE A 106 7.63 6.01 5.53
C PHE A 106 8.74 5.10 6.08
N LEU A 107 8.42 4.25 7.05
CA LEU A 107 9.29 3.18 7.52
C LEU A 107 8.63 1.83 7.23
N THR A 108 9.22 1.06 6.32
CA THR A 108 8.85 -0.35 6.16
C THR A 108 9.33 -1.15 7.37
N PRO A 109 8.73 -2.30 7.69
CA PRO A 109 9.21 -3.17 8.76
C PRO A 109 10.70 -3.54 8.61
N ALA A 110 11.16 -3.75 7.37
CA ALA A 110 12.57 -4.04 7.09
C ALA A 110 13.50 -2.86 7.41
N ILE A 111 13.13 -1.64 7.00
CA ILE A 111 13.90 -0.42 7.32
C ILE A 111 13.93 -0.21 8.82
N LEU A 112 12.80 -0.37 9.50
CA LEU A 112 12.70 -0.20 10.95
C LEU A 112 13.61 -1.18 11.69
N MET A 113 13.57 -2.47 11.34
CA MET A 113 14.45 -3.48 11.94
C MET A 113 15.92 -3.15 11.69
N GLY A 114 16.27 -2.70 10.48
CA GLY A 114 17.63 -2.27 10.14
C GLY A 114 18.11 -1.05 10.92
N LEU A 115 17.25 -0.06 11.13
CA LEU A 115 17.56 1.13 11.93
C LEU A 115 17.75 0.76 13.41
N VAL A 116 16.89 -0.09 13.95
CA VAL A 116 17.00 -0.57 15.34
C VAL A 116 18.30 -1.33 15.56
N THR A 117 18.65 -2.28 14.69
CA THR A 117 19.91 -3.03 14.82
C THR A 117 21.14 -2.14 14.65
N SER A 118 21.10 -1.20 13.69
CA SER A 118 22.19 -0.24 13.47
C SER A 118 22.40 0.65 14.70
N LEU A 119 21.31 1.12 15.32
CA LEU A 119 21.37 1.91 16.55
C LEU A 119 21.97 1.09 17.72
N ILE A 120 21.58 -0.17 17.88
CA ILE A 120 22.14 -1.06 18.91
C ILE A 120 23.65 -1.22 18.72
N LEU A 121 24.11 -1.49 17.50
CA LEU A 121 25.54 -1.66 17.21
C LEU A 121 26.32 -0.37 17.44
N LEU A 122 25.75 0.78 17.08
CA LEU A 122 26.36 2.09 17.35
C LEU A 122 26.51 2.35 18.86
N LEU A 123 25.52 1.98 19.67
CA LEU A 123 25.60 2.12 21.12
C LEU A 123 26.67 1.21 21.73
N VAL A 124 26.77 -0.03 21.26
CA VAL A 124 27.83 -0.97 21.68
C VAL A 124 29.22 -0.43 21.31
N LEU A 125 29.37 0.08 20.09
CA LEU A 125 30.63 0.68 19.62
C LEU A 125 31.00 1.91 20.44
N ALA A 126 30.05 2.82 20.70
CA ALA A 126 30.27 4.01 21.50
C ALA A 126 30.70 3.66 22.92
N TYR A 127 30.08 2.64 23.53
CA TYR A 127 30.47 2.14 24.85
C TYR A 127 31.90 1.57 24.86
N ALA A 128 32.24 0.75 23.86
CA ALA A 128 33.59 0.20 23.75
C ALA A 128 34.65 1.31 23.56
N LEU A 129 34.39 2.29 22.69
CA LEU A 129 35.26 3.45 22.49
C LEU A 129 35.41 4.28 23.75
N HIS A 130 34.30 4.54 24.45
CA HIS A 130 34.32 5.27 25.71
C HIS A 130 35.23 4.58 26.73
N MET A 131 35.17 3.25 26.85
CA MET A 131 36.06 2.48 27.72
C MET A 131 37.54 2.57 27.31
N VAL A 132 37.85 2.50 26.01
CA VAL A 132 39.23 2.62 25.51
C VAL A 132 39.81 4.01 25.79
N ILE A 133 39.02 5.07 25.64
CA ILE A 133 39.45 6.45 25.94
C ILE A 133 39.75 6.61 27.43
N HIS A 134 38.91 6.06 28.31
CA HIS A 134 39.16 6.11 29.76
C HIS A 134 40.45 5.41 30.16
N LEU A 135 40.77 4.25 29.59
CA LEU A 135 42.03 3.56 29.85
C LEU A 135 43.25 4.38 29.41
N LYS A 136 43.15 5.10 28.30
CA LYS A 136 44.23 5.95 27.80
C LYS A 136 44.49 7.19 28.66
N ASN A 137 43.50 7.67 29.41
CA ASN A 137 43.65 8.81 30.32
C ASN A 137 44.17 8.43 31.71
N ILE A 138 44.44 7.14 31.96
CA ILE A 138 44.95 6.63 33.25
C ILE A 138 46.48 6.43 33.22
N GLU A 139 47.13 6.66 32.07
CA GLU A 139 48.58 6.90 31.95
C GLU A 139 48.90 8.40 32.04
#